data_AF-A0A2G5B5E1-F1
#
_entry.id   AF-A0A2G5B5E1-F1
#
_cell.length_a   1.000
_cell.length_b   1.000
_cell.length_c   1.000
_cell.angle_alpha   90.00
_cell.angle_beta   90.00
_cell.angle_gamma   90.00
#
_symmetry.space_group_name_H-M   'P 1'
#
loop_
_entity.id
_entity.type
_entity.pdbx_description
1 polymer ?
#
loop_
_entity_poly.entity_id
_entity_poly.type
_entity_poly.pdbx_seq_one_letter_code
_entity_poly.pdbx_strand_id
1 'polypeptide(L)'
;MKRIGFRRLAVPSTVSFAVACIYLGCIVLLCRSAIKARHKLETTLLDSVSSAGQKTKHDLFLWKLGNKHRSQIVQVDDEATIDDIGAKDAAKYGSNIFNSSQLLEIKLERLEGWQTKFPEDLDMYRQGILDDTTWSSDLEKHTAEIAPWVWHHRGRADILYEQIQSEEPKTRRDALAEMAQLKIPLNFEPRANASFVVLIRNKELKDFLPTISQLEQRFNHKFHYPYLFLNDKPFSQEFMQKVAASTTSNVTFARIPLDHWSMPDFIDPDQALQARKQMGANHVAYGGSLSYRHMCRFNSGFFYKHPLLQNVDWYWRVEPGVDFYCDIDYDPFLFMQRNNKMYSFVVALEEIEETIPTLWEHTLEYMLKNNVTSDWMSYFANRDGDYNLCHFWSNFEIASLRWLRSDAYEAFFKYLDEAKGFFIERWGDAPVHSLAAGMLLNRKQVHLFNDIGYRHEKFARCPDLSNAGLERRCQCPKDIDNFDNSKGSCLPQWKSLASIEWSNRDSKEALRLVRERRRYAEGLESLIATQRRKWYNIFGNF
;
A
#
# COMPACT_ATOMS: atom_id res chain seq x y z
N MET A 1 -34.98 -66.10 -44.50
CA MET A 1 -34.50 -65.79 -45.88
C MET A 1 -35.03 -64.42 -46.30
N LYS A 2 -34.14 -63.47 -46.66
CA LYS A 2 -34.30 -62.24 -47.50
C LYS A 2 -35.50 -61.29 -47.21
N ARG A 3 -35.43 -59.96 -47.15
CA ARG A 3 -34.53 -58.95 -47.75
C ARG A 3 -34.76 -57.56 -47.09
N ILE A 4 -33.83 -56.66 -47.39
CA ILE A 4 -33.53 -55.31 -46.86
C ILE A 4 -34.58 -54.22 -47.16
N GLY A 5 -34.66 -53.19 -46.29
CA GLY A 5 -35.22 -51.87 -46.60
C GLY A 5 -34.70 -50.76 -45.65
N PHE A 6 -33.81 -49.89 -46.15
CA PHE A 6 -33.27 -48.69 -45.48
C PHE A 6 -34.32 -47.54 -45.46
N ARG A 7 -34.43 -46.78 -44.37
CA ARG A 7 -34.93 -45.39 -44.39
C ARG A 7 -34.02 -44.47 -43.57
N ARG A 8 -33.47 -43.45 -44.24
CA ARG A 8 -32.81 -42.26 -43.68
C ARG A 8 -33.87 -41.28 -43.16
N LEU A 9 -33.62 -40.63 -42.02
CA LEU A 9 -34.29 -39.39 -41.62
C LEU A 9 -33.23 -38.28 -41.55
N ALA A 10 -33.48 -37.21 -42.29
CA ALA A 10 -32.62 -36.05 -42.46
C ALA A 10 -32.96 -34.96 -41.42
N VAL A 11 -31.93 -34.23 -40.98
CA VAL A 11 -32.02 -33.01 -40.15
C VAL A 11 -31.90 -31.79 -41.09
N PRO A 12 -32.69 -30.71 -40.93
CA PRO A 12 -32.68 -29.58 -41.87
C PRO A 12 -31.54 -28.59 -41.59
N SER A 13 -30.81 -28.23 -42.66
CA SER A 13 -29.57 -27.44 -42.69
C SER A 13 -29.79 -25.94 -42.88
N THR A 14 -30.74 -25.31 -42.18
CA THR A 14 -31.08 -23.88 -42.41
C THR A 14 -30.81 -22.94 -41.24
N VAL A 15 -30.50 -23.45 -40.04
CA VAL A 15 -30.24 -22.59 -38.85
C VAL A 15 -28.78 -22.12 -38.76
N SER A 16 -27.82 -22.88 -39.29
CA SER A 16 -26.38 -22.51 -39.22
C SER A 16 -25.96 -21.39 -40.17
N PHE A 17 -26.71 -21.13 -41.25
CA PHE A 17 -26.35 -20.09 -42.22
C PHE A 17 -26.78 -18.69 -41.75
N ALA A 18 -27.92 -18.57 -41.07
CA ALA A 18 -28.44 -17.30 -40.57
C ALA A 18 -27.58 -16.73 -39.43
N VAL A 19 -27.09 -17.58 -38.51
CA VAL A 19 -26.20 -17.17 -37.41
C VAL A 19 -24.82 -16.75 -37.92
N ALA A 20 -24.30 -17.43 -38.95
CA ALA A 20 -23.04 -17.05 -39.59
C ALA A 20 -23.12 -15.70 -40.31
N CYS A 21 -24.23 -15.39 -40.99
CA CYS A 21 -24.44 -14.10 -41.65
C CYS A 21 -24.57 -12.93 -40.67
N ILE A 22 -25.18 -13.14 -39.49
CA ILE A 22 -25.28 -12.11 -38.43
C ILE A 22 -23.90 -11.82 -37.83
N TYR A 23 -23.09 -12.86 -37.57
CA TYR A 23 -21.72 -12.69 -37.07
C TYR A 23 -20.80 -11.98 -38.08
N LEU A 24 -20.90 -12.32 -39.38
CA LEU A 24 -20.17 -11.60 -40.44
C LEU A 24 -20.62 -10.15 -40.59
N GLY A 25 -21.93 -9.87 -40.45
CA GLY A 25 -22.47 -8.50 -40.47
C GLY A 25 -21.93 -7.63 -39.33
N CYS A 26 -21.89 -8.17 -38.11
CA CYS A 26 -21.33 -7.46 -36.94
C CYS A 26 -19.82 -7.22 -37.06
N ILE A 27 -19.06 -8.18 -37.60
CA ILE A 27 -17.62 -8.02 -37.83
C ILE A 27 -17.33 -6.96 -38.90
N VAL A 28 -18.11 -6.91 -39.98
CA VAL A 28 -17.95 -5.89 -41.03
C VAL A 28 -18.29 -4.48 -40.50
N LEU A 29 -19.30 -4.36 -39.62
CA LEU A 29 -19.65 -3.10 -38.97
C LEU A 29 -18.58 -2.63 -37.96
N LEU A 30 -18.00 -3.56 -37.20
CA LEU A 30 -16.88 -3.27 -36.29
C LEU A 30 -15.61 -2.88 -37.06
N CYS A 31 -15.30 -3.57 -38.16
CA CYS A 31 -14.17 -3.21 -39.03
C CYS A 31 -14.37 -1.85 -39.71
N ARG A 32 -15.58 -1.52 -40.18
CA ARG A 32 -15.88 -0.17 -40.75
C ARG A 32 -15.77 0.94 -39.70
N SER A 33 -16.15 0.65 -38.46
CA SER A 33 -16.03 1.59 -37.34
C SER A 33 -14.56 1.79 -36.92
N ALA A 34 -13.76 0.71 -36.92
CA ALA A 34 -12.33 0.75 -36.65
C ALA A 34 -11.53 1.44 -37.77
N ILE A 35 -11.91 1.26 -39.04
CA ILE A 35 -11.29 1.98 -40.18
C ILE A 35 -11.62 3.48 -40.12
N LYS A 36 -12.86 3.86 -39.76
CA LYS A 36 -13.21 5.28 -39.51
C LYS A 36 -12.47 5.87 -38.30
N ALA A 37 -12.26 5.10 -37.24
CA ALA A 37 -11.49 5.55 -36.07
C ALA A 37 -10.00 5.71 -36.40
N ARG A 38 -9.42 4.79 -37.20
CA ARG A 38 -8.04 4.87 -37.69
C ARG A 38 -7.83 6.06 -38.62
N HIS A 39 -8.75 6.33 -39.53
CA HIS A 39 -8.66 7.50 -40.41
C HIS A 39 -8.72 8.82 -39.64
N LYS A 40 -9.48 8.86 -38.53
CA LYS A 40 -9.56 10.02 -37.63
C LYS A 40 -8.26 10.19 -36.82
N LEU A 41 -7.66 9.10 -36.35
CA LEU A 41 -6.36 9.07 -35.67
C LEU A 41 -5.19 9.48 -36.59
N GLU A 42 -5.18 9.02 -37.84
CA GLU A 42 -4.14 9.38 -38.82
C GLU A 42 -4.21 10.87 -39.22
N THR A 43 -5.41 11.46 -39.29
CA THR A 43 -5.55 12.93 -39.49
C THR A 43 -5.10 13.74 -38.27
N THR A 44 -5.35 13.28 -37.04
CA THR A 44 -4.90 13.98 -35.82
C THR A 44 -3.38 13.84 -35.58
N LEU A 45 -2.79 12.72 -36.01
CA LEU A 45 -1.34 12.51 -35.97
C LEU A 45 -0.59 13.38 -36.99
N LEU A 46 -1.11 13.54 -38.21
CA LEU A 46 -0.52 14.42 -39.24
C LEU A 46 -0.55 15.90 -38.83
N ASP A 47 -1.61 16.35 -38.13
CA ASP A 47 -1.67 17.72 -37.59
C ASP A 47 -0.67 17.94 -36.45
N SER A 48 -0.44 16.93 -35.59
CA SER A 48 0.51 17.01 -34.46
C SER A 48 1.99 16.98 -34.86
N VAL A 49 2.30 16.39 -36.03
CA VAL A 49 3.69 16.30 -36.55
C VAL A 49 4.12 17.61 -37.24
N SER A 50 3.18 18.50 -37.59
CA SER A 50 3.48 19.84 -38.11
C SER A 50 3.92 20.86 -37.04
N SER A 51 3.75 20.56 -35.75
CA SER A 51 4.03 21.51 -34.65
C SER A 51 5.28 21.16 -33.80
N ALA A 52 6.04 20.13 -34.14
CA ALA A 52 7.22 19.71 -33.38
C ALA A 52 8.49 19.81 -34.24
N GLY A 53 9.05 21.02 -34.32
CA GLY A 53 10.32 21.29 -34.97
C GLY A 53 11.54 20.78 -34.16
N GLN A 54 12.48 20.18 -34.91
CA GLN A 54 13.94 20.16 -34.70
C GLN A 54 14.54 19.56 -33.40
N LYS A 55 15.03 18.31 -33.51
CA LYS A 55 16.35 17.92 -32.98
C LYS A 55 17.05 16.99 -33.98
N THR A 56 18.33 17.26 -34.22
CA THR A 56 19.12 16.85 -35.38
C THR A 56 19.85 15.50 -35.20
N LYS A 57 20.21 14.93 -36.35
CA LYS A 57 20.85 13.63 -36.67
C LYS A 57 22.18 13.26 -35.98
N HIS A 58 22.53 13.79 -34.80
CA HIS A 58 23.84 13.48 -34.18
C HIS A 58 23.83 12.30 -33.19
N ASP A 59 22.67 11.84 -32.72
CA ASP A 59 22.56 10.80 -31.68
C ASP A 59 22.51 9.36 -32.22
N LEU A 60 22.48 9.16 -33.55
CA LEU A 60 22.35 7.83 -34.15
C LEU A 60 23.68 7.12 -34.45
N PHE A 61 24.84 7.73 -34.15
CA PHE A 61 26.15 7.23 -34.58
C PHE A 61 27.04 6.66 -33.46
N LEU A 62 26.69 6.81 -32.17
CA LEU A 62 27.51 6.30 -31.06
C LEU A 62 27.00 5.00 -30.39
N TRP A 63 25.98 4.35 -30.97
CA TRP A 63 25.42 3.09 -30.44
C TRP A 63 26.10 1.80 -30.96
N LYS A 64 27.06 1.92 -31.89
CA LYS A 64 27.88 0.79 -32.36
C LYS A 64 29.34 1.03 -32.00
N LEU A 65 29.77 0.59 -30.81
CA LEU A 65 31.07 -0.03 -30.50
C LEU A 65 31.26 -0.14 -28.98
N GLY A 66 31.53 -1.37 -28.49
CA GLY A 66 32.34 -1.57 -27.29
C GLY A 66 31.65 -2.09 -26.03
N ASN A 67 31.31 -3.39 -26.01
CA ASN A 67 31.11 -4.16 -24.78
C ASN A 67 32.48 -4.59 -24.23
N LYS A 68 32.91 -4.08 -23.08
CA LYS A 68 33.84 -4.73 -22.13
C LYS A 68 34.03 -3.86 -20.88
N HIS A 69 33.22 -4.11 -19.86
CA HIS A 69 33.62 -4.34 -18.45
C HIS A 69 32.36 -4.34 -17.57
N ARG A 70 32.29 -5.38 -16.73
CA ARG A 70 31.26 -5.63 -15.74
C ARG A 70 31.62 -4.81 -14.50
N SER A 71 30.84 -3.79 -14.16
CA SER A 71 30.77 -3.17 -12.83
C SER A 71 29.76 -2.03 -12.86
N GLN A 72 28.81 -2.05 -11.91
CA GLN A 72 27.98 -0.92 -11.47
C GLN A 72 27.22 -0.12 -12.55
N ILE A 73 25.91 -0.36 -12.64
CA ILE A 73 24.98 0.65 -13.16
C ILE A 73 24.24 1.22 -11.95
N VAL A 74 24.84 2.28 -11.40
CA VAL A 74 24.16 3.30 -10.61
C VAL A 74 23.94 4.49 -11.55
N GLN A 75 22.87 5.24 -11.27
CA GLN A 75 22.42 6.50 -11.90
C GLN A 75 21.52 6.33 -13.14
N VAL A 76 20.44 7.11 -13.30
CA VAL A 76 20.25 8.52 -12.91
C VAL A 76 18.78 8.74 -12.51
N ASP A 77 18.53 9.34 -11.35
CA ASP A 77 17.27 10.03 -11.03
C ASP A 77 17.63 11.37 -10.37
N ASP A 78 17.29 12.45 -11.08
CA ASP A 78 17.14 13.86 -10.70
C ASP A 78 17.87 14.38 -9.43
N GLU A 79 19.03 14.99 -9.65
CA GLU A 79 19.61 15.98 -8.74
C GLU A 79 18.84 17.29 -8.85
N ALA A 80 18.00 17.59 -7.85
CA ALA A 80 17.53 18.95 -7.61
C ALA A 80 18.50 19.63 -6.64
N THR A 81 19.21 20.64 -7.16
CA THR A 81 20.10 21.54 -6.41
C THR A 81 19.36 22.29 -5.31
N ILE A 82 19.99 22.33 -4.15
CA ILE A 82 19.69 23.18 -3.00
C ILE A 82 19.83 24.65 -3.43
N ASP A 83 18.82 25.48 -3.19
CA ASP A 83 18.99 26.89 -2.78
C ASP A 83 17.66 27.53 -2.32
N ASP A 84 17.76 28.18 -1.15
CA ASP A 84 16.98 29.30 -0.60
C ASP A 84 15.49 29.46 -0.92
N ILE A 85 14.63 28.82 -0.12
CA ILE A 85 13.31 29.39 0.24
C ILE A 85 13.09 29.23 1.77
N GLY A 86 13.89 29.98 2.53
CA GLY A 86 13.69 30.19 3.96
C GLY A 86 12.92 31.48 4.22
N ALA A 87 11.89 31.39 5.08
CA ALA A 87 11.32 32.49 5.87
C ALA A 87 10.11 33.32 5.34
N LYS A 88 9.51 33.07 4.16
CA LYS A 88 8.29 33.83 3.75
C LYS A 88 6.98 33.03 3.62
N ASP A 89 7.02 31.71 3.42
CA ASP A 89 5.78 30.93 3.19
C ASP A 89 5.18 30.27 4.44
N ALA A 90 5.87 30.30 5.58
CA ALA A 90 5.37 29.77 6.86
C ALA A 90 4.19 30.60 7.44
N ALA A 91 3.94 31.81 6.93
CA ALA A 91 2.85 32.67 7.37
C ALA A 91 1.51 32.38 6.67
N LYS A 92 1.48 31.56 5.61
CA LYS A 92 0.27 31.37 4.78
C LYS A 92 -0.55 30.13 5.14
N TYR A 93 0.02 29.20 5.90
CA TYR A 93 -0.64 27.97 6.33
C TYR A 93 -0.58 27.84 7.87
N GLY A 94 -1.51 28.53 8.55
CA GLY A 94 -1.99 28.11 9.87
C GLY A 94 -1.00 28.13 11.04
N SER A 95 -0.18 29.17 11.20
CA SER A 95 0.46 29.46 12.49
C SER A 95 -0.48 30.25 13.40
N ASN A 96 -1.35 29.54 14.12
CA ASN A 96 -2.05 30.12 15.29
C ASN A 96 -2.08 29.15 16.48
N ILE A 97 -1.22 28.13 16.50
CA ILE A 97 -1.17 27.15 17.60
C ILE A 97 0.07 27.36 18.50
N PHE A 98 1.13 28.03 18.04
CA PHE A 98 2.30 28.30 18.88
C PHE A 98 2.84 29.72 18.69
N ASN A 99 2.92 30.46 19.80
CA ASN A 99 3.54 31.78 19.88
C ASN A 99 5.04 31.64 19.57
N SER A 100 5.58 32.50 18.70
CA SER A 100 6.97 32.43 18.20
C SER A 100 8.06 32.57 19.28
N SER A 101 7.67 32.88 20.52
CA SER A 101 8.54 33.01 21.70
C SER A 101 8.72 31.71 22.50
N GLN A 102 8.13 30.59 22.06
CA GLN A 102 8.21 29.28 22.75
C GLN A 102 8.60 28.10 21.83
N LEU A 103 9.28 28.35 20.71
CA LEU A 103 9.96 27.28 19.99
C LEU A 103 11.15 26.81 20.84
N LEU A 104 10.87 25.91 21.79
CA LEU A 104 11.89 25.05 22.40
C LEU A 104 12.72 24.47 21.25
N GLU A 105 14.04 24.64 21.32
CA GLU A 105 14.95 24.17 20.28
C GLU A 105 14.69 22.69 20.01
N ILE A 106 14.29 22.36 18.77
CA ILE A 106 14.07 20.97 18.37
C ILE A 106 15.41 20.25 18.43
N LYS A 107 15.58 19.45 19.47
CA LYS A 107 16.77 18.64 19.67
C LYS A 107 16.58 17.30 18.99
N LEU A 108 17.36 17.06 17.94
CA LEU A 108 17.52 15.74 17.34
C LEU A 108 18.73 15.08 17.99
N GLU A 109 18.49 13.95 18.63
CA GLU A 109 19.50 13.18 19.35
C GLU A 109 19.51 11.72 18.89
N ARG A 110 20.46 10.96 19.42
CA ARG A 110 20.52 9.52 19.18
C ARG A 110 19.57 8.82 20.12
N LEU A 111 18.95 7.75 19.64
CA LEU A 111 18.06 6.94 20.46
C LEU A 111 18.86 6.25 21.55
N GLU A 112 18.36 6.28 22.79
CA GLU A 112 19.03 5.63 23.92
C GLU A 112 19.20 4.12 23.69
N GLY A 113 20.37 3.58 24.06
CA GLY A 113 20.71 2.18 23.85
C GLY A 113 21.16 1.82 22.43
N TRP A 114 21.13 2.77 21.49
CA TRP A 114 21.63 2.57 20.12
C TRP A 114 23.08 3.01 19.97
N GLN A 115 23.81 2.41 19.04
CA GLN A 115 25.21 2.76 18.78
C GLN A 115 25.33 4.24 18.38
N THR A 116 26.21 4.97 19.08
CA THR A 116 26.41 6.42 18.90
C THR A 116 27.71 6.78 18.18
N LYS A 117 28.63 5.82 18.01
CA LYS A 117 29.88 6.01 17.27
C LYS A 117 29.66 5.69 15.81
N PHE A 118 29.83 6.71 14.95
CA PHE A 118 29.63 6.58 13.52
C PHE A 118 30.93 6.61 12.75
N PRO A 119 31.01 5.83 11.67
CA PRO A 119 32.12 5.89 10.73
C PRO A 119 32.02 7.17 9.89
N GLU A 120 33.18 7.65 9.43
CA GLU A 120 33.27 8.81 8.55
C GLU A 120 32.62 8.55 7.19
N ASP A 121 32.70 7.31 6.70
CA ASP A 121 32.08 6.86 5.45
C ASP A 121 30.91 5.90 5.75
N LEU A 122 29.69 6.41 5.57
CA LEU A 122 28.47 5.67 5.85
C LEU A 122 28.18 4.56 4.83
N ASP A 123 28.65 4.72 3.59
CA ASP A 123 28.43 3.72 2.53
C ASP A 123 29.37 2.53 2.72
N MET A 124 30.66 2.80 2.99
CA MET A 124 31.62 1.76 3.36
C MET A 124 31.21 1.00 4.61
N TYR A 125 30.68 1.70 5.62
CA TYR A 125 30.16 1.06 6.82
C TYR A 125 29.02 0.11 6.51
N ARG A 126 28.00 0.58 5.79
CA ARG A 126 26.85 -0.26 5.46
C ARG A 126 27.29 -1.47 4.66
N GLN A 127 28.18 -1.29 3.68
CA GLN A 127 28.71 -2.39 2.90
C GLN A 127 29.46 -3.40 3.78
N GLY A 128 30.27 -2.93 4.74
CA GLY A 128 30.94 -3.79 5.71
C GLY A 128 29.97 -4.63 6.55
N ILE A 129 28.86 -4.05 7.01
CA ILE A 129 27.80 -4.78 7.74
C ILE A 129 27.12 -5.81 6.83
N LEU A 130 26.86 -5.45 5.57
CA LEU A 130 26.19 -6.32 4.60
C LEU A 130 27.05 -7.52 4.19
N ASP A 131 28.36 -7.31 4.03
CA ASP A 131 29.35 -8.32 3.65
C ASP A 131 29.74 -9.24 4.84
N ASP A 132 29.51 -8.78 6.07
CA ASP A 132 29.74 -9.58 7.26
C ASP A 132 28.70 -10.71 7.38
N THR A 133 29.20 -11.93 7.49
CA THR A 133 28.42 -13.18 7.59
C THR A 133 28.42 -13.77 9.00
N THR A 134 29.02 -13.07 9.97
CA THR A 134 29.22 -13.55 11.35
C THR A 134 28.11 -13.15 12.33
N TRP A 135 27.09 -12.42 11.86
CA TRP A 135 25.94 -12.01 12.67
C TRP A 135 25.19 -13.20 13.26
N SER A 136 24.79 -13.08 14.54
CA SER A 136 24.07 -14.16 15.22
C SER A 136 22.58 -14.20 14.86
N SER A 137 22.02 -13.09 14.39
CA SER A 137 20.65 -12.99 13.88
C SER A 137 20.47 -11.83 12.89
N ASP A 138 19.44 -11.91 12.05
CA ASP A 138 19.07 -10.82 11.12
C ASP A 138 18.71 -9.54 11.89
N LEU A 139 18.06 -9.65 13.05
CA LEU A 139 17.70 -8.50 13.87
C LEU A 139 18.94 -7.72 14.35
N GLU A 140 20.00 -8.42 14.79
CA GLU A 140 21.25 -7.77 15.17
C GLU A 140 21.92 -7.08 13.98
N LYS A 141 21.97 -7.78 12.83
CA LYS A 141 22.51 -7.22 11.59
C LYS A 141 21.75 -5.95 11.18
N HIS A 142 20.43 -6.00 11.13
CA HIS A 142 19.59 -4.86 10.77
C HIS A 142 19.72 -3.70 11.76
N THR A 143 19.80 -4.00 13.05
CA THR A 143 19.98 -2.97 14.10
C THR A 143 21.29 -2.23 13.89
N ALA A 144 22.39 -2.96 13.68
CA ALA A 144 23.69 -2.37 13.38
C ALA A 144 23.66 -1.60 12.06
N GLU A 145 23.12 -2.19 11.00
CA GLU A 145 23.04 -1.60 9.67
C GLU A 145 22.37 -0.21 9.71
N ILE A 146 21.22 -0.07 10.37
CA ILE A 146 20.45 1.17 10.32
C ILE A 146 20.86 2.20 11.37
N ALA A 147 21.64 1.83 12.39
CA ALA A 147 21.99 2.69 13.52
C ALA A 147 22.48 4.10 13.13
N PRO A 148 23.29 4.31 12.07
CA PRO A 148 23.71 5.65 11.62
C PRO A 148 22.57 6.61 11.25
N TRP A 149 21.46 6.04 10.79
CA TRP A 149 20.30 6.78 10.31
C TRP A 149 19.15 6.83 11.31
N VAL A 150 19.36 6.33 12.53
CA VAL A 150 18.39 6.47 13.61
C VAL A 150 18.58 7.81 14.30
N TRP A 151 17.52 8.61 14.27
CA TRP A 151 17.41 9.90 14.94
C TRP A 151 16.15 9.94 15.77
N HIS A 152 16.24 10.57 16.93
CA HIS A 152 15.14 10.67 17.88
C HIS A 152 14.95 12.13 18.30
N HIS A 153 13.70 12.55 18.36
CA HIS A 153 13.28 13.73 19.08
C HIS A 153 12.42 13.31 20.26
N ARG A 154 12.90 13.63 21.46
CA ARG A 154 12.13 13.45 22.68
C ARG A 154 11.06 14.53 22.78
N GLY A 155 9.81 14.12 22.68
CA GLY A 155 8.65 14.99 22.68
C GLY A 155 8.43 15.66 24.04
N ARG A 156 7.89 16.89 24.00
CA ARG A 156 7.69 17.68 25.21
C ARG A 156 6.74 17.03 26.22
N ALA A 157 5.73 16.29 25.74
CA ALA A 157 4.78 15.61 26.62
C ALA A 157 5.47 14.56 27.51
N ASP A 158 6.37 13.76 26.94
CA ASP A 158 7.09 12.70 27.66
C ASP A 158 8.00 13.29 28.77
N ILE A 159 8.71 14.38 28.44
CA ILE A 159 9.54 15.10 29.42
C ILE A 159 8.68 15.63 30.58
N LEU A 160 7.50 16.19 30.27
CA LEU A 160 6.61 16.73 31.30
C LEU A 160 6.04 15.62 32.18
N TYR A 161 5.68 14.45 31.61
CA TYR A 161 5.23 13.29 32.38
C TYR A 161 6.28 12.76 33.35
N GLU A 162 7.56 12.77 32.99
CA GLU A 162 8.64 12.46 33.93
C GLU A 162 8.79 13.53 35.01
N GLN A 163 8.76 14.80 34.62
CA GLN A 163 8.95 15.92 35.54
C GLN A 163 7.84 15.98 36.61
N ILE A 164 6.60 15.60 36.30
CA ILE A 164 5.54 15.52 37.33
C ILE A 164 5.76 14.38 38.33
N GLN A 165 6.48 13.33 37.95
CA GLN A 165 6.86 12.22 38.84
C GLN A 165 8.06 12.58 39.72
N SER A 166 8.81 13.64 39.41
CA SER A 166 9.93 14.13 40.22
C SER A 166 9.53 14.40 41.67
N GLU A 167 10.43 14.09 42.60
CA GLU A 167 10.28 14.40 44.03
C GLU A 167 10.45 15.90 44.33
N GLU A 168 11.05 16.67 43.41
CA GLU A 168 11.29 18.10 43.59
C GLU A 168 9.99 18.93 43.38
N PRO A 169 9.47 19.64 44.40
CA PRO A 169 8.18 20.32 44.31
C PRO A 169 8.10 21.42 43.24
N LYS A 170 9.21 22.13 43.01
CA LYS A 170 9.28 23.20 42.01
C LYS A 170 9.17 22.62 40.60
N THR A 171 9.97 21.60 40.28
CA THR A 171 9.95 20.90 38.99
C THR A 171 8.57 20.35 38.67
N ARG A 172 7.92 19.71 39.64
CA ARG A 172 6.54 19.22 39.47
C ARG A 172 5.54 20.35 39.20
N ARG A 173 5.62 21.46 39.96
CA ARG A 173 4.71 22.61 39.80
C ARG A 173 4.87 23.26 38.42
N ASP A 174 6.11 23.47 38.00
CA ASP A 174 6.42 24.10 36.71
C ASP A 174 5.95 23.21 35.55
N ALA A 175 6.16 21.89 35.65
CA ALA A 175 5.65 20.92 34.67
C ALA A 175 4.12 20.91 34.57
N LEU A 176 3.41 20.92 35.70
CA LEU A 176 1.93 21.00 35.71
C LEU A 176 1.40 22.28 35.06
N ALA A 177 2.06 23.42 35.30
CA ALA A 177 1.69 24.70 34.69
C ALA A 177 1.90 24.68 33.17
N GLU A 178 3.00 24.09 32.71
CA GLU A 178 3.29 23.98 31.28
C GLU A 178 2.38 22.97 30.56
N MET A 179 2.07 21.83 31.18
CA MET A 179 1.08 20.89 30.64
C MET A 179 -0.27 21.57 30.40
N ALA A 180 -0.72 22.40 31.36
CA ALA A 180 -1.95 23.18 31.19
C ALA A 180 -1.86 24.18 30.03
N GLN A 181 -0.70 24.83 29.84
CA GLN A 181 -0.46 25.74 28.71
C GLN A 181 -0.50 25.01 27.36
N LEU A 182 0.13 23.83 27.29
CA LEU A 182 0.22 23.01 26.08
C LEU A 182 -1.01 22.12 25.84
N LYS A 183 -2.01 22.19 26.74
CA LYS A 183 -3.22 21.35 26.72
C LYS A 183 -2.92 19.84 26.74
N ILE A 184 -1.84 19.45 27.40
CA ILE A 184 -1.46 18.05 27.63
C ILE A 184 -2.31 17.53 28.79
N PRO A 185 -3.15 16.51 28.60
CA PRO A 185 -4.02 16.02 29.65
C PRO A 185 -3.22 15.27 30.72
N LEU A 186 -3.65 15.38 31.98
CA LEU A 186 -3.17 14.51 33.05
C LEU A 186 -3.90 13.16 32.93
N ASN A 187 -3.42 12.30 32.02
CA ASN A 187 -4.01 10.98 31.83
C ASN A 187 -3.18 9.93 32.55
N PHE A 188 -3.72 9.42 33.67
CA PHE A 188 -3.10 8.35 34.45
C PHE A 188 -3.54 6.95 33.99
N GLU A 189 -4.42 6.85 33.00
CA GLU A 189 -4.82 5.55 32.44
C GLU A 189 -3.64 4.88 31.71
N PRO A 190 -3.41 3.58 31.94
CA PRO A 190 -2.38 2.83 31.22
C PRO A 190 -2.65 2.85 29.72
N ARG A 191 -1.67 3.31 28.94
CA ARG A 191 -1.69 3.30 27.47
C ARG A 191 -1.37 1.91 26.92
N ALA A 192 -1.84 1.63 25.70
CA ALA A 192 -1.38 0.46 24.97
C ALA A 192 0.10 0.62 24.60
N ASN A 193 0.80 -0.50 24.38
CA ASN A 193 2.13 -0.47 23.79
C ASN A 193 2.04 -0.30 22.27
N ALA A 194 2.00 0.94 21.81
CA ALA A 194 1.65 1.28 20.42
C ALA A 194 2.47 2.43 19.85
N SER A 195 2.56 2.49 18.53
CA SER A 195 3.21 3.59 17.78
C SER A 195 2.44 3.88 16.49
N PHE A 196 2.46 5.14 16.06
CA PHE A 196 2.20 5.41 14.63
C PHE A 196 3.39 4.94 13.81
N VAL A 197 3.11 4.40 12.62
CA VAL A 197 4.13 3.99 11.65
C VAL A 197 3.86 4.70 10.34
N VAL A 198 4.86 5.44 9.86
CA VAL A 198 4.77 6.29 8.68
C VAL A 198 5.89 5.94 7.72
N LEU A 199 5.57 5.30 6.60
CA LEU A 199 6.50 5.08 5.50
C LEU A 199 6.44 6.26 4.55
N ILE A 200 7.50 7.04 4.44
CA ILE A 200 7.44 8.31 3.71
C ILE A 200 8.79 8.75 3.17
N ARG A 201 8.80 9.42 2.00
CA ARG A 201 10.00 10.01 1.41
C ARG A 201 10.11 11.48 1.77
N ASN A 202 11.34 12.00 1.78
CA ASN A 202 11.62 13.41 2.09
C ASN A 202 10.76 14.40 1.26
N LYS A 203 10.48 14.08 -0.01
CA LYS A 203 9.71 14.94 -0.93
C LYS A 203 8.23 15.07 -0.59
N GLU A 204 7.70 14.18 0.25
CA GLU A 204 6.27 14.14 0.64
C GLU A 204 6.00 14.97 1.90
N LEU A 205 7.02 15.68 2.43
CA LEU A 205 6.89 16.52 3.62
C LEU A 205 5.73 17.50 3.53
N LYS A 206 5.56 18.17 2.39
CA LYS A 206 4.50 19.16 2.18
C LYS A 206 3.10 18.54 2.35
N ASP A 207 2.91 17.32 1.87
CA ASP A 207 1.63 16.62 1.93
C ASP A 207 1.40 15.98 3.30
N PHE A 208 2.46 15.69 4.05
CA PHE A 208 2.39 15.11 5.39
C PHE A 208 2.14 16.14 6.50
N LEU A 209 2.63 17.37 6.38
CA LEU A 209 2.43 18.40 7.42
C LEU A 209 0.94 18.65 7.75
N PRO A 210 0.03 18.75 6.77
CA PRO A 210 -1.41 18.81 7.06
C PRO A 210 -1.95 17.54 7.74
N THR A 211 -1.45 16.37 7.35
CA THR A 211 -1.86 15.08 7.94
C THR A 211 -1.52 15.00 9.41
N ILE A 212 -0.26 15.24 9.80
CA ILE A 212 0.15 15.18 11.21
C ILE A 212 -0.55 16.26 12.03
N SER A 213 -0.74 17.46 11.47
CA SER A 213 -1.48 18.54 12.14
C SER A 213 -2.92 18.13 12.45
N GLN A 214 -3.62 17.51 11.51
CA GLN A 214 -4.97 17.00 11.72
C GLN A 214 -5.00 15.85 12.73
N LEU A 215 -4.10 14.88 12.61
CA LEU A 215 -4.04 13.75 13.54
C LEU A 215 -3.76 14.20 14.99
N GLU A 216 -2.83 15.15 15.17
CA GLU A 216 -2.59 15.80 16.45
C GLU A 216 -3.83 16.51 16.94
N GLN A 217 -4.46 17.36 16.12
CA GLN A 217 -5.67 18.11 16.49
C GLN A 217 -6.84 17.20 16.89
N ARG A 218 -7.06 16.10 16.16
CA ARG A 218 -8.23 15.23 16.35
C ARG A 218 -8.03 14.20 17.45
N PHE A 219 -6.81 13.73 17.65
CA PHE A 219 -6.52 12.58 18.51
C PHE A 219 -5.27 12.76 19.35
N ASN A 220 -4.10 12.87 18.72
CA ASN A 220 -2.86 12.50 19.42
C ASN A 220 -2.38 13.52 20.45
N HIS A 221 -2.82 14.78 20.40
CA HIS A 221 -2.57 15.74 21.49
C HIS A 221 -3.17 15.31 22.84
N LYS A 222 -4.07 14.32 22.85
CA LYS A 222 -4.71 13.79 24.07
C LYS A 222 -3.99 12.56 24.63
N PHE A 223 -3.31 11.78 23.79
CA PHE A 223 -2.79 10.46 24.15
C PHE A 223 -1.27 10.34 24.00
N HIS A 224 -0.68 11.21 23.17
CA HIS A 224 0.74 11.35 22.92
C HIS A 224 1.47 10.03 22.58
N TYR A 225 0.88 9.23 21.70
CA TYR A 225 1.55 8.05 21.15
C TYR A 225 2.75 8.48 20.27
N PRO A 226 3.86 7.72 20.31
CA PRO A 226 5.05 8.03 19.53
C PRO A 226 4.82 7.82 18.03
N TYR A 227 5.61 8.50 17.21
CA TYR A 227 5.69 8.30 15.77
C TYR A 227 7.00 7.62 15.37
N LEU A 228 6.91 6.60 14.53
CA LEU A 228 8.05 6.01 13.85
C LEU A 228 7.96 6.31 12.35
N PHE A 229 8.93 7.06 11.84
CA PHE A 229 9.10 7.38 10.43
C PHE A 229 10.15 6.47 9.80
N LEU A 230 9.77 5.81 8.71
CA LEU A 230 10.59 4.88 7.95
C LEU A 230 10.76 5.37 6.51
N ASN A 231 11.94 5.19 5.94
CA ASN A 231 12.27 5.60 4.57
C ASN A 231 13.37 4.70 3.98
N ASP A 232 13.32 4.44 2.68
CA ASP A 232 14.37 3.68 1.97
C ASP A 232 15.68 4.48 1.84
N LYS A 233 15.56 5.80 1.94
CA LYS A 233 16.68 6.75 1.97
C LYS A 233 16.81 7.43 3.34
N PRO A 234 17.99 7.98 3.67
CA PRO A 234 18.15 8.82 4.86
C PRO A 234 17.17 10.00 4.86
N PHE A 235 16.63 10.34 6.04
CA PHE A 235 15.82 11.55 6.21
C PHE A 235 16.70 12.80 6.16
N SER A 236 16.20 13.86 5.53
CA SER A 236 16.86 15.17 5.55
C SER A 236 16.65 15.86 6.90
N GLN A 237 17.57 16.74 7.27
CA GLN A 237 17.44 17.54 8.50
C GLN A 237 16.16 18.40 8.48
N GLU A 238 15.84 19.00 7.34
CA GLU A 238 14.61 19.78 7.17
C GLU A 238 13.36 18.95 7.47
N PHE A 239 13.29 17.72 6.94
CA PHE A 239 12.17 16.81 7.19
C PHE A 239 12.04 16.52 8.68
N MET A 240 13.13 16.10 9.32
CA MET A 240 13.13 15.71 10.72
C MET A 240 12.73 16.89 11.63
N GLN A 241 13.27 18.08 11.38
CA GLN A 241 12.97 19.28 12.16
C GLN A 241 11.51 19.71 12.03
N LYS A 242 10.97 19.76 10.80
CA LYS A 242 9.58 20.20 10.58
C LYS A 242 8.56 19.21 11.15
N VAL A 243 8.83 17.91 11.04
CA VAL A 243 7.96 16.88 11.64
C VAL A 243 8.02 16.92 13.16
N ALA A 244 9.22 16.97 13.75
CA ALA A 244 9.37 17.06 15.21
C ALA A 244 8.70 18.32 15.79
N ALA A 245 8.76 19.45 15.09
CA ALA A 245 8.06 20.68 15.48
C ALA A 245 6.52 20.61 15.39
N SER A 246 5.97 19.58 14.74
CA SER A 246 4.53 19.46 14.50
C SER A 246 3.79 18.65 15.57
N THR A 247 4.50 18.08 16.57
CA THR A 247 3.91 17.25 17.62
C THR A 247 4.63 17.47 18.96
N THR A 248 3.94 17.16 20.06
CA THR A 248 4.54 17.09 21.40
C THR A 248 4.93 15.67 21.80
N SER A 249 4.65 14.68 20.95
CA SER A 249 5.00 13.27 21.14
C SER A 249 6.42 12.96 20.72
N ASN A 250 6.93 11.82 21.19
CA ASN A 250 8.20 11.28 20.75
C ASN A 250 8.18 10.96 19.25
N VAL A 251 9.25 11.31 18.54
CA VAL A 251 9.39 11.03 17.11
C VAL A 251 10.73 10.33 16.86
N THR A 252 10.68 9.21 16.16
CA THR A 252 11.88 8.48 15.74
C THR A 252 11.90 8.36 14.22
N PHE A 253 13.05 8.62 13.62
CA PHE A 253 13.31 8.50 12.19
C PHE A 253 14.31 7.38 11.97
N ALA A 254 14.07 6.52 11.00
CA ALA A 254 14.99 5.45 10.65
C ALA A 254 14.97 5.12 9.16
N ARG A 255 16.10 4.60 8.70
CA ARG A 255 16.22 4.01 7.37
C ARG A 255 15.82 2.54 7.41
N ILE A 256 15.23 2.05 6.33
CA ILE A 256 14.86 0.64 6.16
C ILE A 256 16.11 -0.21 5.86
N PRO A 257 16.28 -1.40 6.48
CA PRO A 257 17.31 -2.37 6.11
C PRO A 257 17.28 -2.71 4.61
N LEU A 258 18.45 -2.93 4.01
CA LEU A 258 18.55 -3.03 2.55
C LEU A 258 17.76 -4.23 1.99
N ASP A 259 17.84 -5.37 2.66
CA ASP A 259 17.18 -6.62 2.27
C ASP A 259 15.64 -6.56 2.37
N HIS A 260 15.12 -5.72 3.25
CA HIS A 260 13.70 -5.42 3.37
C HIS A 260 13.17 -4.51 2.24
N TRP A 261 14.06 -3.80 1.53
CA TRP A 261 13.75 -2.90 0.41
C TRP A 261 14.51 -3.26 -0.88
N SER A 262 14.89 -4.52 -1.05
CA SER A 262 15.53 -5.02 -2.28
C SER A 262 14.64 -6.02 -3.01
N MET A 263 15.03 -6.35 -4.24
CA MET A 263 14.40 -7.42 -5.02
C MET A 263 15.14 -8.71 -4.67
N PRO A 264 14.43 -9.78 -4.27
CA PRO A 264 15.08 -11.06 -3.94
C PRO A 264 15.82 -11.67 -5.13
N ASP A 265 16.93 -12.36 -4.87
CA ASP A 265 17.81 -12.95 -5.90
C ASP A 265 17.13 -14.02 -6.76
N PHE A 266 16.07 -14.66 -6.27
CA PHE A 266 15.30 -15.67 -7.02
C PHE A 266 14.37 -15.07 -8.08
N ILE A 267 14.29 -13.74 -8.17
CA ILE A 267 13.51 -13.01 -9.16
C ILE A 267 14.42 -12.61 -10.30
N ASP A 268 14.05 -13.03 -11.52
CA ASP A 268 14.76 -12.64 -12.73
C ASP A 268 14.54 -11.13 -12.98
N PRO A 269 15.61 -10.32 -13.00
CA PRO A 269 15.51 -8.88 -13.19
C PRO A 269 14.92 -8.47 -14.56
N ASP A 270 15.21 -9.24 -15.61
CA ASP A 270 14.70 -8.96 -16.95
C ASP A 270 13.21 -9.29 -17.04
N GLN A 271 12.79 -10.39 -16.40
CA GLN A 271 11.37 -10.74 -16.30
C GLN A 271 10.57 -9.65 -15.55
N ALA A 272 11.06 -9.21 -14.38
CA ALA A 272 10.43 -8.15 -13.60
C ALA A 272 10.41 -6.81 -14.36
N LEU A 273 11.47 -6.48 -15.10
CA LEU A 273 11.52 -5.30 -15.96
C LEU A 273 10.49 -5.37 -17.09
N GLN A 274 10.36 -6.52 -17.75
CA GLN A 274 9.37 -6.73 -18.82
C GLN A 274 7.94 -6.59 -18.29
N ALA A 275 7.62 -7.23 -17.15
CA ALA A 275 6.31 -7.12 -16.51
C ALA A 275 5.94 -5.65 -16.20
N ARG A 276 6.89 -4.87 -15.64
CA ARG A 276 6.68 -3.44 -15.38
C ARG A 276 6.45 -2.64 -16.66
N LYS A 277 7.25 -2.89 -17.71
CA LYS A 277 7.09 -2.21 -19.01
C LYS A 277 5.72 -2.51 -19.61
N GLN A 278 5.25 -3.75 -19.53
CA GLN A 278 3.94 -4.16 -20.02
C GLN A 278 2.81 -3.47 -19.24
N MET A 279 2.82 -3.53 -17.91
CA MET A 279 1.79 -2.85 -17.11
C MET A 279 1.82 -1.32 -17.29
N GLY A 280 3.01 -0.73 -17.41
CA GLY A 280 3.17 0.69 -17.71
C GLY A 280 2.58 1.07 -19.07
N ALA A 281 2.81 0.26 -20.11
CA ALA A 281 2.22 0.46 -21.44
C ALA A 281 0.70 0.28 -21.44
N ASN A 282 0.17 -0.55 -20.55
CA ASN A 282 -1.28 -0.75 -20.34
C ASN A 282 -1.91 0.33 -19.45
N HIS A 283 -1.16 1.36 -19.04
CA HIS A 283 -1.62 2.44 -18.16
C HIS A 283 -2.20 1.97 -16.82
N VAL A 284 -1.75 0.80 -16.33
CA VAL A 284 -2.09 0.33 -14.98
C VAL A 284 -1.44 1.28 -13.96
N ALA A 285 -2.20 1.74 -12.97
CA ALA A 285 -1.69 2.65 -11.94
C ALA A 285 -0.41 2.08 -11.30
N TYR A 286 0.65 2.88 -11.26
CA TYR A 286 1.98 2.46 -10.79
C TYR A 286 2.59 1.21 -11.46
N GLY A 287 2.04 0.71 -12.58
CA GLY A 287 2.44 -0.55 -13.20
C GLY A 287 3.94 -0.59 -13.60
N GLY A 288 4.46 0.55 -14.05
CA GLY A 288 5.87 0.73 -14.41
C GLY A 288 6.82 1.00 -13.23
N SER A 289 6.30 1.26 -12.03
CA SER A 289 7.11 1.66 -10.87
C SER A 289 7.76 0.47 -10.19
N LEU A 290 9.07 0.52 -9.96
CA LEU A 290 9.79 -0.48 -9.17
C LEU A 290 9.69 -0.18 -7.67
N SER A 291 9.86 1.09 -7.28
CA SER A 291 9.77 1.52 -5.88
C SER A 291 8.41 1.25 -5.25
N TYR A 292 7.32 1.33 -6.03
CA TYR A 292 5.98 0.98 -5.56
C TYR A 292 5.87 -0.51 -5.18
N ARG A 293 6.63 -1.39 -5.86
CA ARG A 293 6.62 -2.85 -5.59
C ARG A 293 7.40 -3.18 -4.34
N HIS A 294 8.55 -2.52 -4.16
CA HIS A 294 9.27 -2.58 -2.89
C HIS A 294 8.39 -2.09 -1.74
N MET A 295 7.65 -0.99 -1.93
CA MET A 295 6.70 -0.50 -0.93
C MET A 295 5.61 -1.54 -0.60
N CYS A 296 4.94 -2.11 -1.60
CA CYS A 296 3.90 -3.12 -1.37
C CYS A 296 4.48 -4.36 -0.63
N ARG A 297 5.65 -4.85 -1.06
CA ARG A 297 6.32 -5.99 -0.41
C ARG A 297 6.74 -5.65 1.02
N PHE A 298 7.30 -4.46 1.25
CA PHE A 298 7.73 -3.98 2.55
C PHE A 298 6.57 -3.90 3.54
N ASN A 299 5.46 -3.28 3.13
CA ASN A 299 4.25 -3.20 3.94
C ASN A 299 3.61 -4.57 4.16
N SER A 300 3.75 -5.51 3.21
CA SER A 300 3.21 -6.87 3.37
C SER A 300 4.01 -7.73 4.35
N GLY A 301 5.33 -7.60 4.44
CA GLY A 301 6.16 -8.63 5.09
C GLY A 301 7.34 -8.18 5.94
N PHE A 302 7.61 -6.87 6.03
CA PHE A 302 8.86 -6.39 6.62
C PHE A 302 8.73 -5.23 7.59
N PHE A 303 7.77 -4.32 7.43
CA PHE A 303 7.70 -3.14 8.31
C PHE A 303 7.62 -3.54 9.78
N TYR A 304 6.80 -4.54 10.13
CA TYR A 304 6.62 -5.03 11.49
C TYR A 304 7.83 -5.82 12.05
N LYS A 305 8.81 -6.14 11.19
CA LYS A 305 10.12 -6.73 11.55
C LYS A 305 11.19 -5.67 11.77
N HIS A 306 10.90 -4.40 11.51
CA HIS A 306 11.87 -3.33 11.70
C HIS A 306 12.38 -3.32 13.15
N PRO A 307 13.70 -3.17 13.40
CA PRO A 307 14.26 -3.23 14.75
C PRO A 307 13.56 -2.35 15.80
N LEU A 308 13.13 -1.15 15.40
CA LEU A 308 12.41 -0.20 16.26
C LEU A 308 10.97 -0.59 16.61
N LEU A 309 10.42 -1.66 16.02
CA LEU A 309 9.08 -2.15 16.32
C LEU A 309 9.07 -3.44 17.14
N GLN A 310 10.22 -4.08 17.40
CA GLN A 310 10.26 -5.40 18.04
C GLN A 310 9.55 -5.46 19.40
N ASN A 311 9.59 -4.35 20.15
CA ASN A 311 8.94 -4.22 21.46
C ASN A 311 7.62 -3.44 21.41
N VAL A 312 6.98 -3.34 20.25
CA VAL A 312 5.68 -2.67 20.05
C VAL A 312 4.62 -3.71 19.71
N ASP A 313 3.43 -3.60 20.32
CA ASP A 313 2.33 -4.57 20.14
C ASP A 313 1.30 -4.14 19.09
N TRP A 314 1.16 -2.81 18.90
CA TRP A 314 0.18 -2.21 18.00
C TRP A 314 0.80 -1.13 17.13
N TYR A 315 0.34 -1.05 15.89
CA TYR A 315 0.66 0.08 15.03
C TYR A 315 -0.60 0.75 14.52
N TRP A 316 -0.49 2.04 14.25
CA TRP A 316 -1.42 2.77 13.41
C TRP A 316 -0.66 3.31 12.19
N ARG A 317 -0.98 2.78 11.00
CA ARG A 317 -0.42 3.29 9.74
C ARG A 317 -1.02 4.64 9.37
N VAL A 318 -0.15 5.60 9.07
CA VAL A 318 -0.51 6.94 8.62
C VAL A 318 0.30 7.25 7.36
N GLU A 319 -0.37 7.72 6.31
CA GLU A 319 0.22 8.08 5.01
C GLU A 319 0.18 9.61 4.81
N PRO A 320 1.04 10.20 3.98
CA PRO A 320 0.93 11.61 3.58
C PRO A 320 -0.35 11.88 2.77
N GLY A 321 -0.86 13.11 2.84
CA GLY A 321 -1.98 13.57 2.01
C GLY A 321 -3.36 13.08 2.46
N VAL A 322 -3.46 12.54 3.68
CA VAL A 322 -4.72 12.08 4.29
C VAL A 322 -5.32 13.12 5.21
N ASP A 323 -6.64 13.06 5.36
CA ASP A 323 -7.39 13.93 6.28
C ASP A 323 -8.08 13.14 7.39
N PHE A 324 -8.20 13.76 8.57
CA PHE A 324 -8.99 13.28 9.70
C PHE A 324 -10.10 14.29 10.00
N TYR A 325 -11.34 13.89 9.73
CA TYR A 325 -12.47 14.81 9.82
C TYR A 325 -13.11 14.87 11.20
N CYS A 326 -12.91 13.87 12.06
CA CYS A 326 -13.62 13.75 13.33
C CYS A 326 -12.67 13.76 14.51
N ASP A 327 -13.07 14.42 15.61
CA ASP A 327 -12.39 14.31 16.89
C ASP A 327 -12.54 12.88 17.45
N ILE A 328 -11.43 12.32 17.92
CA ILE A 328 -11.36 10.98 18.52
C ILE A 328 -11.05 11.17 20.01
N ASP A 329 -12.04 10.92 20.86
CA ASP A 329 -12.01 11.22 22.31
C ASP A 329 -11.75 9.99 23.19
N TYR A 330 -11.47 8.86 22.58
CA TYR A 330 -11.07 7.62 23.24
C TYR A 330 -9.78 7.11 22.60
N ASP A 331 -9.14 6.15 23.25
CA ASP A 331 -7.92 5.52 22.75
C ASP A 331 -8.25 4.30 21.86
N PRO A 332 -8.04 4.37 20.53
CA PRO A 332 -8.33 3.27 19.63
C PRO A 332 -7.44 2.04 19.89
N PHE A 333 -6.19 2.22 20.32
CA PHE A 333 -5.31 1.09 20.62
C PHE A 333 -5.80 0.32 21.84
N LEU A 334 -6.15 1.03 22.92
CA LEU A 334 -6.75 0.40 24.09
C LEU A 334 -8.12 -0.21 23.77
N PHE A 335 -8.92 0.42 22.92
CA PHE A 335 -10.17 -0.17 22.46
C PHE A 335 -9.92 -1.52 21.76
N MET A 336 -8.97 -1.56 20.81
CA MET A 336 -8.62 -2.78 20.10
C MET A 336 -8.14 -3.88 21.06
N GLN A 337 -7.26 -3.52 22.00
CA GLN A 337 -6.72 -4.43 23.01
C GLN A 337 -7.80 -4.97 23.96
N ARG A 338 -8.64 -4.10 24.53
CA ARG A 338 -9.68 -4.47 25.50
C ARG A 338 -10.81 -5.29 24.87
N ASN A 339 -11.05 -5.12 23.56
CA ASN A 339 -12.13 -5.79 22.84
C ASN A 339 -11.67 -6.98 21.98
N ASN A 340 -10.44 -7.47 22.22
CA ASN A 340 -9.84 -8.61 21.53
C ASN A 340 -9.94 -8.49 20.00
N LYS A 341 -9.67 -7.27 19.48
CA LYS A 341 -9.52 -7.03 18.04
C LYS A 341 -8.08 -7.29 17.65
N MET A 342 -7.81 -7.50 16.36
CA MET A 342 -6.45 -7.73 15.86
C MET A 342 -6.15 -6.88 14.62
N TYR A 343 -7.16 -6.55 13.83
CA TYR A 343 -7.02 -5.73 12.63
C TYR A 343 -8.22 -4.80 12.49
N SER A 344 -8.00 -3.61 11.94
CA SER A 344 -9.09 -2.68 11.70
C SER A 344 -8.85 -1.82 10.48
N PHE A 345 -9.95 -1.27 9.99
CA PHE A 345 -9.98 -0.42 8.80
C PHE A 345 -11.09 0.62 8.92
N VAL A 346 -11.05 1.59 8.00
CA VAL A 346 -12.10 2.60 7.83
C VAL A 346 -12.71 2.57 6.42
N VAL A 347 -11.93 2.21 5.39
CA VAL A 347 -12.38 2.09 4.00
C VAL A 347 -12.16 0.67 3.49
N ALA A 348 -13.11 0.15 2.71
CA ALA A 348 -12.99 -1.11 1.98
C ALA A 348 -13.41 -0.91 0.51
N LEU A 349 -12.61 -1.38 -0.44
CA LEU A 349 -12.81 -1.13 -1.87
C LEU A 349 -12.37 -2.30 -2.75
N GLU A 350 -12.79 -2.29 -4.01
CA GLU A 350 -12.39 -3.25 -5.04
C GLU A 350 -10.99 -2.92 -5.60
N GLU A 351 -10.10 -3.91 -5.63
CA GLU A 351 -8.79 -3.80 -6.27
C GLU A 351 -8.90 -3.78 -7.80
N ILE A 352 -7.85 -3.28 -8.46
CA ILE A 352 -7.65 -3.37 -9.90
C ILE A 352 -7.22 -4.80 -10.25
N GLU A 353 -8.10 -5.56 -10.91
CA GLU A 353 -7.90 -6.98 -11.24
C GLU A 353 -6.56 -7.26 -11.94
N GLU A 354 -6.15 -6.38 -12.87
CA GLU A 354 -4.91 -6.52 -13.65
C GLU A 354 -3.64 -6.52 -12.80
N THR A 355 -3.74 -6.13 -11.53
CA THR A 355 -2.61 -5.99 -10.62
C THR A 355 -2.38 -7.24 -9.77
N ILE A 356 -3.39 -8.13 -9.71
CA ILE A 356 -3.44 -9.32 -8.86
C ILE A 356 -4.03 -10.57 -9.56
N PRO A 357 -3.76 -10.82 -10.87
CA PRO A 357 -4.44 -11.90 -11.61
C PRO A 357 -4.22 -13.32 -11.06
N THR A 358 -3.17 -13.56 -10.27
CA THR A 358 -2.94 -14.89 -9.65
C THR A 358 -3.02 -14.89 -8.12
N LEU A 359 -3.20 -13.73 -7.47
CA LEU A 359 -3.17 -13.65 -6.00
C LEU A 359 -4.23 -14.53 -5.33
N TRP A 360 -5.46 -14.53 -5.85
CA TRP A 360 -6.55 -15.33 -5.31
C TRP A 360 -6.30 -16.84 -5.45
N GLU A 361 -5.79 -17.28 -6.60
CA GLU A 361 -5.42 -18.68 -6.80
C GLU A 361 -4.37 -19.11 -5.79
N HIS A 362 -3.30 -18.33 -5.64
CA HIS A 362 -2.24 -18.59 -4.66
C HIS A 362 -2.79 -18.63 -3.23
N THR A 363 -3.72 -17.75 -2.90
CA THR A 363 -4.41 -17.74 -1.60
C THR A 363 -5.17 -19.05 -1.36
N LEU A 364 -5.98 -19.50 -2.32
CA LEU A 364 -6.73 -20.76 -2.23
C LEU A 364 -5.82 -21.99 -2.18
N GLU A 365 -4.74 -22.01 -2.96
CA GLU A 365 -3.72 -23.06 -2.93
C GLU A 365 -3.07 -23.16 -1.55
N TYR A 366 -2.70 -22.02 -0.97
CA TYR A 366 -2.13 -21.98 0.36
C TYR A 366 -3.12 -22.50 1.40
N MET A 367 -4.38 -22.07 1.36
CA MET A 367 -5.40 -22.57 2.29
C MET A 367 -5.55 -24.09 2.22
N LEU A 368 -5.64 -24.65 1.01
CA LEU A 368 -5.77 -26.09 0.81
C LEU A 368 -4.54 -26.87 1.28
N LYS A 369 -3.35 -26.38 0.93
CA LYS A 369 -2.09 -27.03 1.30
C LYS A 369 -1.89 -27.07 2.82
N ASN A 370 -2.35 -26.04 3.52
CA ASN A 370 -2.17 -25.89 4.96
C ASN A 370 -3.45 -26.19 5.77
N ASN A 371 -4.49 -26.72 5.13
CA ASN A 371 -5.76 -27.11 5.76
C ASN A 371 -6.41 -25.95 6.55
N VAL A 372 -6.34 -24.73 6.00
CA VAL A 372 -6.90 -23.51 6.62
C VAL A 372 -8.37 -23.38 6.27
N THR A 373 -9.20 -23.21 7.30
CA THR A 373 -10.63 -22.88 7.21
C THR A 373 -10.88 -21.53 7.86
N SER A 374 -11.97 -20.84 7.49
CA SER A 374 -12.29 -19.51 8.00
C SER A 374 -13.80 -19.34 8.26
N ASP A 375 -14.18 -18.54 9.24
CA ASP A 375 -15.59 -18.23 9.55
C ASP A 375 -16.18 -17.08 8.70
N TRP A 376 -15.40 -16.54 7.74
CA TRP A 376 -15.81 -15.39 6.94
C TRP A 376 -15.06 -15.13 5.62
N MET A 377 -14.21 -16.05 5.16
CA MET A 377 -13.50 -15.91 3.86
C MET A 377 -14.46 -15.72 2.67
N SER A 378 -15.72 -16.14 2.81
CA SER A 378 -16.80 -15.87 1.85
C SER A 378 -17.01 -14.38 1.54
N TYR A 379 -16.56 -13.46 2.41
CA TYR A 379 -16.57 -12.02 2.13
C TYR A 379 -15.77 -11.65 0.87
N PHE A 380 -14.71 -12.41 0.56
CA PHE A 380 -13.81 -12.15 -0.56
C PHE A 380 -14.23 -12.88 -1.84
N ALA A 381 -15.19 -13.80 -1.76
CA ALA A 381 -15.55 -14.65 -2.89
C ALA A 381 -16.87 -14.21 -3.53
N ASN A 382 -16.89 -14.22 -4.86
CA ASN A 382 -18.11 -14.21 -5.65
C ASN A 382 -18.81 -15.58 -5.58
N ARG A 383 -20.08 -15.61 -6.01
CA ARG A 383 -20.87 -16.85 -6.05
C ARG A 383 -20.28 -17.93 -6.97
N ASP A 384 -19.46 -17.53 -7.94
CA ASP A 384 -18.76 -18.40 -8.87
C ASP A 384 -17.34 -18.75 -8.39
N GLY A 385 -17.03 -18.50 -7.12
CA GLY A 385 -15.76 -18.82 -6.48
C GLY A 385 -14.58 -17.92 -6.89
N ASP A 386 -14.80 -16.91 -7.74
CA ASP A 386 -13.73 -15.95 -8.04
C ASP A 386 -13.55 -14.91 -6.92
N TYR A 387 -12.42 -14.21 -6.95
CA TYR A 387 -12.20 -13.07 -6.08
C TYR A 387 -13.15 -11.94 -6.48
N ASN A 388 -13.86 -11.37 -5.50
CA ASN A 388 -14.67 -10.18 -5.73
C ASN A 388 -13.87 -8.87 -5.68
N LEU A 389 -12.54 -8.97 -5.59
CA LEU A 389 -11.57 -7.87 -5.54
C LEU A 389 -11.63 -7.03 -4.25
N CYS A 390 -12.56 -7.30 -3.34
CA CYS A 390 -12.73 -6.52 -2.13
C CYS A 390 -11.56 -6.66 -1.18
N HIS A 391 -11.04 -5.54 -0.69
CA HIS A 391 -10.02 -5.50 0.36
C HIS A 391 -10.24 -4.31 1.28
N PHE A 392 -9.62 -4.35 2.45
CA PHE A 392 -9.51 -3.21 3.37
C PHE A 392 -8.36 -2.33 2.93
N TRP A 393 -8.60 -1.02 2.87
CA TRP A 393 -7.65 -0.10 2.29
C TRP A 393 -6.56 0.28 3.31
N SER A 394 -5.36 -0.23 3.09
CA SER A 394 -4.31 -0.32 4.11
C SER A 394 -3.61 0.99 4.47
N ASN A 395 -3.88 2.10 3.77
CA ASN A 395 -3.35 3.42 4.16
C ASN A 395 -3.84 3.89 5.53
N PHE A 396 -4.97 3.33 5.98
CA PHE A 396 -5.42 3.37 7.36
C PHE A 396 -5.51 1.93 7.87
N GLU A 397 -4.68 1.61 8.87
CA GLU A 397 -4.78 0.36 9.62
C GLU A 397 -4.40 0.61 11.06
N ILE A 398 -5.22 0.14 12.00
CA ILE A 398 -4.81 -0.08 13.38
C ILE A 398 -4.84 -1.59 13.61
N ALA A 399 -3.68 -2.19 13.83
CA ALA A 399 -3.57 -3.64 13.91
C ALA A 399 -2.47 -4.11 14.86
N SER A 400 -2.59 -5.37 15.29
CA SER A 400 -1.65 -5.99 16.20
C SER A 400 -0.43 -6.49 15.44
N LEU A 401 0.75 -6.01 15.82
CA LEU A 401 2.03 -6.51 15.31
C LEU A 401 2.26 -7.97 15.71
N ARG A 402 1.66 -8.44 16.82
CA ARG A 402 1.72 -9.85 17.22
C ARG A 402 1.05 -10.79 16.22
N TRP A 403 -0.03 -10.34 15.56
CA TRP A 403 -0.65 -11.12 14.49
C TRP A 403 0.24 -11.19 13.25
N LEU A 404 0.81 -10.06 12.83
CA LEU A 404 1.74 -10.03 11.68
C LEU A 404 3.02 -10.83 11.94
N ARG A 405 3.46 -10.94 13.20
CA ARG A 405 4.60 -11.79 13.62
C ARG A 405 4.23 -13.26 13.86
N SER A 406 2.96 -13.64 13.74
CA SER A 406 2.57 -15.02 13.97
C SER A 406 3.12 -15.94 12.89
N ASP A 407 3.46 -17.18 13.25
CA ASP A 407 3.96 -18.19 12.31
C ASP A 407 3.03 -18.38 11.10
N ALA A 408 1.71 -18.25 11.31
CA ALA A 408 0.72 -18.38 10.26
C ALA A 408 0.81 -17.23 9.24
N TYR A 409 0.94 -15.98 9.69
CA TYR A 409 1.10 -14.84 8.79
C TYR A 409 2.46 -14.90 8.07
N GLU A 410 3.54 -15.16 8.80
CA GLU A 410 4.89 -15.32 8.25
C GLU A 410 4.96 -16.39 7.17
N ALA A 411 4.36 -17.56 7.43
CA ALA A 411 4.32 -18.64 6.45
C ALA A 411 3.52 -18.27 5.20
N PHE A 412 2.42 -17.51 5.34
CA PHE A 412 1.63 -17.04 4.22
C PHE A 412 2.40 -15.99 3.39
N PHE A 413 2.97 -14.99 4.05
CA PHE A 413 3.78 -13.97 3.37
C PHE A 413 4.96 -14.61 2.63
N LYS A 414 5.70 -15.53 3.28
CA LYS A 414 6.81 -16.25 2.64
C LYS A 414 6.38 -16.98 1.37
N TYR A 415 5.24 -17.69 1.42
CA TYR A 415 4.70 -18.35 0.23
C TYR A 415 4.39 -17.37 -0.90
N LEU A 416 3.79 -16.21 -0.59
CA LEU A 416 3.51 -15.18 -1.59
C LEU A 416 4.78 -14.54 -2.15
N ASP A 417 5.80 -14.33 -1.32
CA ASP A 417 7.09 -13.78 -1.76
C ASP A 417 7.79 -14.72 -2.74
N GLU A 418 7.77 -16.03 -2.44
CA GLU A 418 8.28 -17.09 -3.33
C GLU A 418 7.46 -17.23 -4.63
N ALA A 419 6.17 -16.86 -4.62
CA ALA A 419 5.31 -16.80 -5.80
C ALA A 419 5.62 -15.59 -6.72
N LYS A 420 6.48 -14.66 -6.29
CA LYS A 420 7.04 -13.54 -7.08
C LYS A 420 6.04 -12.49 -7.54
N GLY A 421 4.77 -12.57 -7.13
CA GLY A 421 3.70 -11.69 -7.61
C GLY A 421 3.89 -10.20 -7.27
N PHE A 422 4.66 -9.86 -6.23
CA PHE A 422 5.03 -8.47 -5.96
C PHE A 422 5.81 -7.81 -7.11
N PHE A 423 6.67 -8.57 -7.81
CA PHE A 423 7.56 -8.07 -8.85
C PHE A 423 7.15 -8.46 -10.27
N ILE A 424 6.51 -9.61 -10.44
CA ILE A 424 6.01 -10.08 -11.74
C ILE A 424 4.58 -9.57 -12.01
N GLU A 425 3.75 -9.39 -10.98
CA GLU A 425 2.41 -8.78 -11.09
C GLU A 425 2.43 -7.37 -10.55
N ARG A 426 1.56 -6.98 -9.59
CA ARG A 426 1.61 -5.75 -8.78
C ARG A 426 0.78 -5.89 -7.51
N TRP A 427 1.01 -6.98 -6.79
CA TRP A 427 0.33 -7.28 -5.53
C TRP A 427 0.53 -6.15 -4.54
N GLY A 428 -0.58 -5.50 -4.16
CA GLY A 428 -0.62 -4.50 -3.10
C GLY A 428 -0.60 -5.17 -1.73
N ASP A 429 -0.07 -4.47 -0.73
CA ASP A 429 -0.19 -4.89 0.68
C ASP A 429 -1.64 -4.93 1.15
N ALA A 430 -2.50 -4.05 0.63
CA ALA A 430 -3.91 -3.98 1.01
C ALA A 430 -4.69 -5.29 0.74
N PRO A 431 -4.71 -5.87 -0.48
CA PRO A 431 -5.31 -7.18 -0.70
C PRO A 431 -4.57 -8.31 0.03
N VAL A 432 -3.24 -8.24 0.20
CA VAL A 432 -2.49 -9.26 0.95
C VAL A 432 -2.90 -9.31 2.43
N HIS A 433 -2.92 -8.17 3.13
CA HIS A 433 -3.38 -8.06 4.52
C HIS A 433 -4.83 -8.50 4.66
N SER A 434 -5.68 -8.13 3.71
CA SER A 434 -7.11 -8.44 3.74
C SER A 434 -7.38 -9.93 3.61
N LEU A 435 -6.72 -10.60 2.65
CA LEU A 435 -6.83 -12.04 2.46
C LEU A 435 -6.23 -12.81 3.64
N ALA A 436 -5.08 -12.35 4.16
CA ALA A 436 -4.49 -12.91 5.37
C ALA A 436 -5.43 -12.77 6.58
N ALA A 437 -6.07 -11.62 6.77
CA ALA A 437 -7.07 -11.42 7.82
C ALA A 437 -8.26 -12.37 7.60
N GLY A 438 -8.76 -12.47 6.37
CA GLY A 438 -9.83 -13.39 5.96
C GLY A 438 -9.57 -14.83 6.33
N MET A 439 -8.33 -15.27 6.17
CA MET A 439 -7.92 -16.65 6.43
C MET A 439 -7.55 -16.92 7.88
N LEU A 440 -6.85 -16.00 8.54
CA LEU A 440 -6.11 -16.27 9.77
C LEU A 440 -6.73 -15.64 11.01
N LEU A 441 -7.70 -14.73 10.85
CA LEU A 441 -8.43 -14.12 11.95
C LEU A 441 -9.88 -14.56 11.93
N ASN A 442 -10.49 -14.64 13.11
CA ASN A 442 -11.94 -14.76 13.19
C ASN A 442 -12.60 -13.44 12.81
N ARG A 443 -13.80 -13.47 12.23
CA ARG A 443 -14.54 -12.26 11.83
C ARG A 443 -14.66 -11.22 12.95
N LYS A 444 -14.86 -11.67 14.19
CA LYS A 444 -15.00 -10.81 15.37
C LYS A 444 -13.72 -10.05 15.75
N GLN A 445 -12.56 -10.52 15.30
CA GLN A 445 -11.26 -9.87 15.55
C GLN A 445 -10.98 -8.73 14.58
N VAL A 446 -11.75 -8.61 13.49
CA VAL A 446 -11.65 -7.52 12.52
C VAL A 446 -12.68 -6.43 12.81
N HIS A 447 -12.22 -5.19 12.95
CA HIS A 447 -13.04 -4.05 13.36
C HIS A 447 -13.15 -2.96 12.29
N LEU A 448 -14.35 -2.41 12.13
CA LEU A 448 -14.59 -1.22 11.33
C LEU A 448 -14.76 -0.04 12.27
N PHE A 449 -13.86 0.94 12.19
CA PHE A 449 -14.00 2.20 12.90
C PHE A 449 -15.02 3.10 12.16
N ASN A 450 -16.29 2.95 12.53
CA ASN A 450 -17.39 3.67 11.88
C ASN A 450 -17.39 5.18 12.17
N ASP A 451 -16.77 5.58 13.27
CA ASP A 451 -16.76 6.92 13.85
C ASP A 451 -15.53 7.76 13.45
N ILE A 452 -14.55 7.15 12.78
CA ILE A 452 -13.38 7.87 12.24
C ILE A 452 -13.70 8.35 10.82
N GLY A 453 -13.83 9.67 10.67
CA GLY A 453 -13.91 10.33 9.38
C GLY A 453 -12.52 10.48 8.77
N TYR A 454 -12.37 10.00 7.53
CA TYR A 454 -11.07 9.82 6.89
C TYR A 454 -11.16 10.05 5.39
N ARG A 455 -10.10 10.61 4.79
CA ARG A 455 -9.91 10.66 3.34
C ARG A 455 -8.47 10.31 2.99
N HIS A 456 -8.31 9.57 1.91
CA HIS A 456 -7.07 9.52 1.16
C HIS A 456 -7.42 9.67 -0.34
N GLU A 457 -6.70 10.53 -1.06
CA GLU A 457 -7.01 10.91 -2.45
C GLU A 457 -8.50 11.29 -2.65
N LYS A 458 -9.21 10.58 -3.55
CA LYS A 458 -10.62 10.78 -3.90
C LYS A 458 -11.60 9.99 -3.03
N PHE A 459 -11.10 9.09 -2.19
CA PHE A 459 -11.93 8.22 -1.38
C PHE A 459 -12.03 8.83 0.02
N ALA A 460 -13.16 9.46 0.29
CA ALA A 460 -13.48 9.97 1.62
C ALA A 460 -14.64 9.20 2.22
N ARG A 461 -14.62 9.08 3.53
CA ARG A 461 -15.77 8.66 4.33
C ARG A 461 -16.03 9.68 5.41
N CYS A 462 -17.30 9.97 5.58
CA CYS A 462 -17.82 10.66 6.74
C CYS A 462 -18.69 9.68 7.52
N PRO A 463 -18.53 9.57 8.86
CA PRO A 463 -19.45 8.82 9.69
C PRO A 463 -20.89 9.32 9.51
N ASP A 464 -21.86 8.46 9.77
CA ASP A 464 -23.26 8.88 9.81
C ASP A 464 -23.47 9.89 10.96
N LEU A 465 -23.65 11.16 10.58
CA LEU A 465 -23.78 12.28 11.50
C LEU A 465 -25.09 12.24 12.31
N SER A 466 -26.05 11.38 11.95
CA SER A 466 -27.24 11.14 12.77
C SER A 466 -26.92 10.41 14.08
N ASN A 467 -25.75 9.77 14.18
CA ASN A 467 -25.28 9.17 15.42
C ASN A 467 -24.96 10.25 16.46
N ALA A 468 -25.47 10.05 17.67
CA ALA A 468 -25.40 11.02 18.75
C ALA A 468 -23.96 11.53 18.99
N GLY A 469 -23.79 12.85 18.89
CA GLY A 469 -22.53 13.54 19.17
C GLY A 469 -21.51 13.58 18.04
N LEU A 470 -21.71 12.90 16.91
CA LEU A 470 -20.80 13.01 15.75
C LEU A 470 -20.96 14.32 14.99
N GLU A 471 -22.17 14.87 14.93
CA GLU A 471 -22.45 16.19 14.31
C GLU A 471 -21.59 17.33 14.89
N ARG A 472 -21.16 17.23 16.17
CA ARG A 472 -20.37 18.25 16.86
C ARG A 472 -18.87 18.01 16.78
N ARG A 473 -18.47 16.79 16.44
CA ARG A 473 -17.08 16.32 16.45
C ARG A 473 -16.48 16.16 15.05
N CYS A 474 -17.33 16.02 14.04
CA CYS A 474 -16.92 15.81 12.65
C CYS A 474 -17.07 17.08 11.82
N GLN A 475 -16.04 17.39 11.03
CA GLN A 475 -16.00 18.45 10.03
C GLN A 475 -15.77 17.84 8.64
N CYS A 476 -16.78 17.13 8.15
CA CYS A 476 -16.70 16.50 6.84
C CYS A 476 -16.95 17.53 5.72
N PRO A 477 -16.10 17.58 4.69
CA PRO A 477 -16.30 18.45 3.54
C PRO A 477 -17.61 18.13 2.82
N LYS A 478 -18.35 19.16 2.40
CA LYS A 478 -19.65 19.01 1.69
C LYS A 478 -19.49 18.69 0.21
N ASP A 479 -18.33 19.00 -0.34
CA ASP A 479 -17.93 18.87 -1.73
C ASP A 479 -17.27 17.53 -2.05
N ILE A 480 -17.12 16.66 -1.05
CA ILE A 480 -16.56 15.33 -1.23
C ILE A 480 -17.63 14.27 -0.98
N ASP A 481 -17.83 13.41 -1.96
CA ASP A 481 -18.79 12.31 -1.88
C ASP A 481 -18.35 11.26 -0.86
N ASN A 482 -19.32 10.73 -0.11
CA ASN A 482 -19.08 9.63 0.83
C ASN A 482 -18.94 8.31 0.06
N PHE A 483 -17.74 7.74 0.10
CA PHE A 483 -17.40 6.52 -0.62
C PHE A 483 -18.10 5.27 -0.07
N ASP A 484 -18.54 5.28 1.19
CA ASP A 484 -19.08 4.10 1.89
C ASP A 484 -20.14 3.32 1.08
N ASN A 485 -20.99 3.99 0.29
CA ASN A 485 -22.02 3.36 -0.56
C ASN A 485 -21.81 3.58 -2.08
N SER A 486 -20.63 4.06 -2.47
CA SER A 486 -20.30 4.33 -3.87
C SER A 486 -19.96 3.04 -4.63
N LYS A 487 -19.99 3.10 -5.97
CA LYS A 487 -19.54 1.99 -6.81
C LYS A 487 -18.06 1.68 -6.52
N GLY A 488 -17.74 0.40 -6.35
CA GLY A 488 -16.41 -0.08 -5.98
C GLY A 488 -16.15 -0.08 -4.47
N SER A 489 -17.09 0.39 -3.63
CA SER A 489 -17.03 0.19 -2.19
C SER A 489 -17.44 -1.24 -1.83
N CYS A 490 -16.70 -1.82 -0.89
CA CYS A 490 -16.97 -3.14 -0.32
C CYS A 490 -17.60 -3.07 1.08
N LEU A 491 -17.84 -1.85 1.58
CA LEU A 491 -18.44 -1.66 2.89
C LEU A 491 -19.87 -2.21 3.03
N PRO A 492 -20.76 -2.10 2.02
CA PRO A 492 -22.09 -2.70 2.10
C PRO A 492 -22.04 -4.23 2.26
N GLN A 493 -21.13 -4.90 1.55
CA GLN A 493 -20.85 -6.32 1.65
C GLN A 493 -20.35 -6.67 3.05
N TRP A 494 -19.45 -5.86 3.62
CA TRP A 494 -18.95 -6.03 4.97
C TRP A 494 -20.05 -5.92 6.04
N LYS A 495 -20.92 -4.93 5.90
CA LYS A 495 -22.03 -4.68 6.85
C LYS A 495 -23.12 -5.76 6.79
N SER A 496 -23.29 -6.41 5.64
CA SER A 496 -24.27 -7.49 5.44
C SER A 496 -23.68 -8.90 5.60
N LEU A 497 -22.38 -9.01 5.88
CA LEU A 497 -21.67 -10.28 5.99
C LEU A 497 -22.22 -11.14 7.13
N ALA A 498 -22.76 -12.30 6.76
CA ALA A 498 -23.01 -13.39 7.70
C ALA A 498 -21.71 -14.18 7.93
N SER A 499 -21.47 -14.61 9.17
CA SER A 499 -20.40 -15.57 9.44
C SER A 499 -20.81 -16.92 8.87
N ILE A 500 -20.14 -17.31 7.79
CA ILE A 500 -20.36 -18.56 7.06
C ILE A 500 -19.02 -19.26 7.00
N GLU A 501 -18.99 -20.52 7.45
CA GLU A 501 -17.81 -21.35 7.38
C GLU A 501 -17.38 -21.54 5.92
N TRP A 502 -16.13 -21.21 5.65
CA TRP A 502 -15.40 -21.49 4.43
C TRP A 502 -14.45 -22.66 4.70
N SER A 503 -14.81 -23.82 4.18
CA SER A 503 -14.11 -25.08 4.38
C SER A 503 -13.08 -25.34 3.27
N ASN A 504 -12.26 -26.38 3.45
CA ASN A 504 -11.39 -26.86 2.37
C ASN A 504 -12.15 -27.29 1.11
N ARG A 505 -13.42 -27.70 1.24
CA ARG A 505 -14.24 -28.05 0.08
C ARG A 505 -14.53 -26.80 -0.75
N ASP A 506 -14.81 -25.68 -0.09
CA ASP A 506 -15.09 -24.39 -0.73
C ASP A 506 -13.83 -23.88 -1.43
N SER A 507 -12.66 -23.92 -0.76
CA SER A 507 -11.39 -23.57 -1.40
C SER A 507 -11.09 -24.44 -2.62
N LYS A 508 -11.35 -25.75 -2.54
CA LYS A 508 -11.11 -26.68 -3.65
C LYS A 508 -12.02 -26.39 -4.85
N GLU A 509 -13.28 -26.11 -4.60
CA GLU A 509 -14.24 -25.80 -5.66
C GLU A 509 -13.96 -24.44 -6.30
N ALA A 510 -13.68 -23.40 -5.49
CA ALA A 510 -13.27 -22.09 -5.98
C ALA A 510 -12.01 -22.20 -6.85
N LEU A 511 -10.98 -22.93 -6.39
CA LEU A 511 -9.74 -23.13 -7.13
C LEU A 511 -9.98 -23.86 -8.47
N ARG A 512 -10.86 -24.85 -8.47
CA ARG A 512 -11.27 -25.56 -9.70
C ARG A 512 -11.88 -24.59 -10.71
N LEU A 513 -12.81 -23.74 -10.27
CA LEU A 513 -13.50 -22.77 -11.12
C LEU A 513 -12.54 -21.71 -11.68
N VAL A 514 -11.66 -21.14 -10.84
CA VAL A 514 -10.64 -20.16 -11.26
C VAL A 514 -9.73 -20.75 -12.35
N ARG A 515 -9.22 -21.98 -12.14
CA ARG A 515 -8.36 -22.65 -13.13
C ARG A 515 -9.08 -23.05 -14.41
N GLU A 516 -10.37 -23.39 -14.35
CA GLU A 516 -11.19 -23.64 -15.54
C GLU A 516 -11.39 -22.37 -16.37
N ARG A 517 -11.71 -21.25 -15.71
CA ARG A 517 -11.84 -19.95 -16.38
C ARG A 517 -10.54 -19.53 -17.05
N ARG A 518 -9.39 -19.64 -16.35
CA ARG A 518 -8.09 -19.30 -16.94
C ARG A 518 -7.78 -20.16 -18.17
N ARG A 519 -7.94 -21.48 -18.08
CA ARG A 519 -7.73 -22.38 -19.22
C ARG A 519 -8.64 -22.03 -20.41
N TYR A 520 -9.88 -21.65 -20.15
CA TYR A 520 -10.80 -21.20 -21.20
C TYR A 520 -10.34 -19.88 -21.84
N ALA A 521 -9.91 -18.91 -21.04
CA ALA A 521 -9.38 -17.63 -21.53
C ALA A 521 -8.11 -17.82 -22.39
N GLU A 522 -7.15 -18.61 -21.92
CA GLU A 522 -5.94 -18.96 -22.68
C GLU A 522 -6.27 -19.68 -24.00
N GLY A 523 -7.24 -20.59 -23.98
CA GLY A 523 -7.73 -21.26 -25.19
C GLY A 523 -8.35 -20.30 -26.19
N LEU A 524 -9.12 -19.32 -25.70
CA LEU A 524 -9.73 -18.28 -26.54
C LEU A 524 -8.67 -17.34 -27.13
N GLU A 525 -7.68 -16.91 -26.35
CA GLU A 525 -6.57 -16.09 -26.84
C GLU A 525 -5.74 -16.82 -27.90
N SER A 526 -5.43 -18.09 -27.67
CA SER A 526 -4.74 -18.95 -28.65
C SER A 526 -5.52 -19.07 -29.96
N LEU A 527 -6.85 -19.22 -29.87
CA LEU A 527 -7.73 -19.23 -31.03
C LEU A 527 -7.71 -17.88 -31.76
N ILE A 528 -7.84 -16.76 -31.03
CA ILE A 528 -7.78 -15.40 -31.60
C ILE A 528 -6.43 -15.15 -32.26
N ALA A 529 -5.31 -15.54 -31.63
CA ALA A 529 -3.97 -15.38 -32.18
C ALA A 529 -3.76 -16.21 -33.45
N THR A 530 -4.27 -17.45 -33.47
CA THR A 530 -4.29 -18.30 -34.66
C THR A 530 -5.11 -17.65 -35.78
N GLN A 531 -6.29 -17.11 -35.48
CA GLN A 531 -7.11 -16.41 -36.47
C GLN A 531 -6.44 -15.15 -36.97
N ARG A 532 -5.86 -14.30 -36.10
CA ARG A 532 -5.10 -13.11 -36.51
C ARG A 532 -3.95 -13.45 -37.45
N ARG A 533 -3.21 -14.54 -37.18
CA ARG A 533 -2.17 -15.05 -38.09
C ARG A 533 -2.73 -15.47 -39.45
N LYS A 534 -3.89 -16.15 -39.47
CA LYS A 534 -4.57 -16.49 -40.75
C LYS A 534 -4.98 -15.23 -41.52
N TRP A 535 -5.59 -14.25 -40.87
CA TRP A 535 -5.96 -12.98 -41.51
C TRP A 535 -4.74 -12.21 -42.01
N TYR A 536 -3.66 -12.11 -41.22
CA TYR A 536 -2.42 -11.47 -41.65
C TYR A 536 -1.78 -12.19 -42.85
N ASN A 537 -1.81 -13.51 -42.91
CA ASN A 537 -1.31 -14.25 -44.06
C ASN A 537 -2.16 -14.05 -45.33
N ILE A 538 -3.47 -13.82 -45.17
CA ILE A 538 -4.39 -13.60 -46.31
C ILE A 538 -4.35 -12.14 -46.80
N PHE A 539 -4.24 -11.17 -45.88
CA PHE A 539 -4.42 -9.75 -46.18
C PHE A 539 -3.22 -8.86 -45.87
N GLY A 540 -2.18 -9.36 -45.21
CA GLY A 540 -1.00 -8.58 -44.81
C GLY A 540 0.01 -8.32 -45.93
N ASN A 541 -0.21 -8.88 -47.12
CA ASN A 541 0.55 -8.60 -48.35
C ASN A 541 -0.16 -7.61 -49.29
N PHE A 542 -1.30 -7.05 -48.87
CA PHE A 542 -1.93 -5.86 -49.47
C PHE A 542 -1.57 -4.64 -48.64
#